data_AF-A0A0A8K6D7-F1
#
_entry.id   AF-A0A0A8K6D7-F1
#
_cell.length_a   1.000
_cell.length_b   1.000
_cell.length_c   1.000
_cell.angle_alpha   90.00
_cell.angle_beta   90.00
_cell.angle_gamma   90.00
#
_symmetry.space_group_name_H-M   'P 1'
#
loop_
_entity.id
_entity.type
_entity.pdbx_description
1 polymer ?
#
loop_
_entity_poly.entity_id
_entity_poly.type
_entity_poly.pdbx_seq_one_letter_code
_entity_poly.pdbx_strand_id
1 'polypeptide(L)' 'MHIDPKEGHPDMDYAEHLGTYKLFCGLFFWGTLACVAIVAGMGFFLT' A
#
# COMPACT_ATOMS: atom_id res chain seq x y z
N MET A 1 -8.61 2.35 -9.01
CA MET A 1 -8.65 3.82 -8.96
C MET A 1 -7.76 4.32 -10.09
N HIS A 2 -8.32 4.85 -11.16
CA HIS A 2 -7.55 5.47 -12.24
C HIS A 2 -7.36 6.93 -11.83
N ILE A 3 -6.12 7.32 -11.51
CA ILE A 3 -5.73 8.71 -11.30
C ILE A 3 -4.83 9.05 -12.47
N ASP A 4 -5.34 9.83 -13.43
CA ASP A 4 -4.52 10.40 -14.49
C ASP A 4 -4.07 11.80 -14.06
N PRO A 5 -2.77 12.03 -13.83
CA PRO A 5 -2.22 13.37 -13.56
C PRO A 5 -2.66 14.45 -14.56
N LYS A 6 -2.99 14.07 -15.80
CA LYS A 6 -3.42 14.99 -16.86
C LYS A 6 -4.82 15.57 -16.63
N GLU A 7 -5.63 14.92 -15.81
CA GLU A 7 -6.97 15.38 -15.41
C GLU A 7 -6.91 16.25 -14.13
N GLY A 8 -5.70 16.48 -13.62
CA GLY A 8 -5.41 17.17 -12.38
C GLY A 8 -5.26 18.69 -12.48
N HIS A 9 -5.09 19.35 -11.33
CA HIS A 9 -4.76 20.77 -11.30
C HIS A 9 -3.33 20.97 -11.83
N PRO A 10 -3.07 21.89 -12.78
CA PRO A 10 -1.77 22.00 -13.46
C PRO A 10 -0.59 22.34 -12.53
N ASP A 11 -0.87 22.98 -11.39
CA ASP A 11 0.15 23.34 -10.39
C ASP A 11 0.44 22.23 -9.35
N MET A 12 -0.25 21.08 -9.42
CA MET A 12 -0.01 19.96 -8.49
C MET A 12 1.16 19.08 -8.96
N ASP A 13 2.09 18.78 -8.04
CA ASP A 13 3.12 17.77 -8.28
C ASP A 13 2.56 16.35 -8.10
N TYR A 14 2.02 15.82 -9.21
CA TYR A 14 1.52 14.45 -9.25
C TYR A 14 2.62 13.39 -9.14
N ALA A 15 3.88 13.71 -9.41
CA ALA A 15 4.96 12.72 -9.34
C ALA A 15 5.20 12.30 -7.89
N GLU A 16 5.24 13.26 -6.96
CA GLU A 16 5.38 12.99 -5.52
C GLU A 16 4.16 12.22 -4.96
N HIS A 17 2.95 12.61 -5.37
CA HIS A 17 1.72 11.93 -4.94
C HIS A 17 1.67 10.47 -5.39
N LEU A 18 2.02 10.19 -6.64
CA LEU A 18 2.06 8.82 -7.16
C LEU A 18 3.15 7.98 -6.46
N GLY A 19 4.30 8.58 -6.15
CA GLY A 19 5.35 7.92 -5.38
C GLY A 19 4.88 7.50 -3.99
N THR A 20 4.27 8.42 -3.25
CA THR A 20 3.72 8.16 -1.91
C THR A 20 2.60 7.13 -1.95
N TYR A 21 1.70 7.22 -2.93
CA TYR A 21 0.62 6.24 -3.11
C TYR A 21 1.16 4.84 -3.38
N LYS A 22 2.17 4.71 -4.25
CA LYS A 22 2.83 3.42 -4.53
C LYS A 22 3.48 2.84 -3.28
N LEU A 23 4.17 3.67 -2.50
CA LEU A 23 4.76 3.27 -1.22
C LEU A 23 3.68 2.77 -0.25
N PHE A 24 2.60 3.54 -0.08
CA PHE A 24 1.47 3.18 0.77
C PHE A 24 0.87 1.82 0.37
N CYS A 25 0.57 1.62 -0.91
CA CYS A 25 0.04 0.36 -1.41
C CYS A 25 0.99 -0.82 -1.15
N GLY A 26 2.30 -0.62 -1.35
CA GLY A 26 3.31 -1.63 -1.05
C GLY A 26 3.35 -1.99 0.43
N LEU A 27 3.41 -0.99 1.31
CA LEU A 27 3.39 -1.19 2.76
C LEU A 27 2.14 -1.90 3.23
N PHE A 28 0.96 -1.51 2.72
CA PHE A 28 -0.30 -2.12 3.12
C PHE A 28 -0.41 -3.57 2.66
N PHE A 29 0.02 -3.89 1.44
CA PHE A 29 0.02 -5.25 0.91
C PHE A 29 0.96 -6.17 1.69
N TRP A 30 2.25 -5.80 1.80
CA TRP A 30 3.23 -6.61 2.50
C TRP A 30 2.99 -6.65 4.01
N GLY A 31 2.54 -5.54 4.60
CA GLY A 31 2.14 -5.48 6.01
C GLY A 31 0.97 -6.39 6.32
N THR A 32 -0.06 -6.42 5.46
CA THR A 32 -1.20 -7.33 5.61
C THR A 32 -0.75 -8.79 5.50
N LEU A 33 0.08 -9.14 4.51
CA LEU A 33 0.65 -10.48 4.38
C LEU A 33 1.45 -10.88 5.62
N ALA A 34 2.25 -9.97 6.18
CA ALA A 34 3.00 -10.22 7.40
C ALA A 34 2.06 -10.48 8.60
N CYS A 35 1.00 -9.69 8.77
CA CYS A 35 0.00 -9.92 9.82
C CYS A 35 -0.68 -11.28 9.68
N VAL A 36 -1.09 -11.66 8.47
CA VAL A 36 -1.69 -12.98 8.19
C VAL A 36 -0.71 -14.10 8.54
N ALA A 37 0.56 -13.99 8.14
CA ALA A 37 1.59 -14.97 8.44
C ALA A 37 1.83 -15.12 9.96
N ILE A 38 1.84 -14.01 10.70
CA ILE A 38 1.98 -14.02 12.16
C ILE A 38 0.79 -14.75 12.80
N VAL A 39 -0.44 -14.40 12.42
CA VAL A 39 -1.65 -15.03 12.98
C VAL A 39 -1.70 -16.53 12.65
N ALA A 40 -1.35 -16.92 11.43
CA ALA A 40 -1.26 -18.33 11.04
C ALA A 40 -0.17 -19.07 11.83
N GLY A 41 1.00 -18.44 12.02
CA GLY A 41 2.08 -18.99 12.84
C GLY A 41 1.65 -19.16 14.30
N MET A 42 0.98 -18.17 14.89
CA MET A 42 0.39 -18.30 16.22
C MET A 42 -0.60 -19.46 16.29
N GLY A 43 -1.47 -19.60 15.29
CA GLY A 43 -2.39 -20.74 15.21
C GLY A 43 -1.69 -22.10 15.11
N PHE A 44 -0.53 -22.19 14.45
CA PHE A 44 0.23 -23.44 14.38
C PHE A 44 1.01 -23.75 15.68
N PHE A 45 1.60 -22.73 16.31
CA PHE A 45 2.50 -22.93 17.46
C PHE A 45 1.82 -22.87 18.83
N LEU A 46 0.67 -22.20 18.94
CA LEU A 46 -0.03 -21.97 20.22
C LEU A 46 -1.30 -22.82 20.39
N THR A 47 -1.60 -23.69 19.43
CA THR A 47 -2.69 -24.67 19.51
C THR A 47 -2.12 -26.04 19.83
#